data_AF-A0A6H1K949-F1
#
_entry.id   AF-A0A6H1K949-F1
#
_cell.length_a   1.000
_cell.length_b   1.000
_cell.length_c   1.000
_cell.angle_alpha   90.00
_cell.angle_beta   90.00
_cell.angle_gamma   90.00
#
_symmetry.space_group_name_H-M   'P 1'
#
loop_
_entity.id
_entity.type
_entity.pdbx_description
1 polymer ?
#
loop_
_entity_poly.entity_id
_entity_poly.type
_entity_poly.pdbx_seq_one_letter_code
_entity_poly.pdbx_strand_id
1 'polypeptide(L)'
;MRNLFDRPAPRRVSPAEYPLWGRALGLLNRDLAATLPDQEPLQLLALPPYDANEPENVHIALANGEWHGNHLYPESADDPAVALAVVADAAQETVTERLWQAWPLCAEHGLGMHPRDADGQLSWWCAGERSRRGPAHVRAAVGALDTLVRPHRPNRENSRAS
;
A
#
# COMPACT_ATOMS: atom_id res chain seq x y z
N MET A 1 -0.28 -23.79 35.32
CA MET A 1 0.77 -22.79 35.07
C MET A 1 0.69 -22.43 33.60
N ARG A 2 0.33 -21.19 33.24
CA ARG A 2 0.48 -20.70 31.86
C ARG A 2 1.94 -20.29 31.69
N ASN A 3 2.61 -20.79 30.65
CA ASN A 3 3.98 -20.37 30.34
C ASN A 3 3.98 -18.87 30.06
N LEU A 4 4.85 -18.12 30.75
CA LEU A 4 5.08 -16.68 30.51
C LEU A 4 5.61 -16.37 29.09
N PHE A 5 5.86 -17.43 28.30
CA PHE A 5 6.42 -17.38 26.95
C PHE A 5 5.43 -17.80 25.84
N ASP A 6 4.20 -18.20 26.17
CA ASP A 6 3.12 -18.33 25.17
C ASP A 6 2.57 -16.94 24.86
N ARG A 7 3.38 -16.11 24.20
CA ARG A 7 2.87 -14.89 23.57
C ARG A 7 1.94 -15.33 22.44
N PRO A 8 0.72 -14.78 22.33
CA PRO A 8 -0.17 -15.12 21.23
C PRO A 8 0.56 -14.85 19.90
N ALA A 9 0.43 -15.77 18.94
CA ALA A 9 1.04 -15.55 17.63
C ALA A 9 0.39 -14.33 16.95
N PRO A 10 1.14 -13.58 16.12
CA PRO A 10 0.54 -12.61 15.21
C PRO A 10 -0.63 -13.22 14.44
N ARG A 11 -1.75 -12.50 14.36
CA ARG A 11 -2.93 -12.97 13.64
C ARG A 11 -3.23 -12.08 12.44
N ARG A 12 -3.70 -12.70 11.36
CA ARG A 12 -4.31 -11.96 10.26
C ARG A 12 -5.64 -11.38 10.74
N VAL A 13 -5.87 -10.12 10.41
CA VAL A 13 -7.09 -9.40 10.76
C VAL A 13 -7.99 -9.35 9.54
N SER A 14 -9.27 -9.67 9.74
CA SER A 14 -10.26 -9.53 8.67
C SER A 14 -10.48 -8.04 8.36
N PRO A 15 -10.50 -7.62 7.08
CA PRO A 15 -10.88 -6.25 6.72
C PRO A 15 -12.25 -5.80 7.25
N ALA A 16 -13.13 -6.75 7.62
CA ALA A 16 -14.42 -6.45 8.22
C ALA A 16 -14.33 -6.01 9.69
N GLU A 17 -13.23 -6.35 10.39
CA GLU A 17 -12.98 -5.89 11.77
C GLU A 17 -12.64 -4.38 11.80
N TYR A 18 -12.00 -3.87 10.73
CA TYR A 18 -11.66 -2.46 10.57
C TYR A 18 -12.11 -1.93 9.20
N PRO A 19 -13.40 -1.59 9.02
CA PRO A 19 -13.95 -1.32 7.68
C PRO A 19 -13.32 -0.16 6.92
N LEU A 20 -12.80 0.88 7.60
CA LEU A 20 -12.11 1.99 6.93
C LEU A 20 -10.70 1.59 6.50
N TRP A 21 -9.92 0.93 7.37
CA TRP A 21 -8.62 0.38 6.98
C TRP A 21 -8.73 -0.69 5.91
N GLY A 22 -9.75 -1.57 5.99
CA GLY A 22 -10.02 -2.57 4.97
C GLY A 22 -10.33 -1.96 3.60
N ARG A 23 -11.12 -0.88 3.56
CA ARG A 23 -11.39 -0.14 2.33
C ARG A 23 -10.14 0.53 1.79
N ALA A 24 -9.36 1.20 2.64
CA ALA A 24 -8.09 1.81 2.26
C ALA A 24 -7.12 0.76 1.69
N LEU A 25 -6.94 -0.36 2.39
CA LEU A 25 -6.09 -1.47 1.96
C LEU A 25 -6.53 -2.04 0.61
N GLY A 26 -7.83 -2.09 0.34
CA GLY A 26 -8.36 -2.47 -0.98
C GLY A 26 -7.94 -1.51 -2.09
N LEU A 27 -7.83 -0.20 -1.83
CA LEU A 27 -7.27 0.77 -2.79
C LEU A 27 -5.79 0.50 -3.03
N LEU A 28 -5.01 0.36 -1.95
CA LEU A 28 -3.56 0.14 -2.04
C LEU A 28 -3.22 -1.19 -2.74
N ASN A 29 -4.03 -2.23 -2.54
CA ASN A 29 -3.82 -3.52 -3.19
C ASN A 29 -4.10 -3.47 -4.70
N ARG A 30 -4.96 -2.57 -5.19
CA ARG A 30 -5.09 -2.33 -6.64
C ARG A 30 -3.84 -1.70 -7.22
N ASP A 31 -3.28 -0.71 -6.52
CA ASP A 31 -2.03 -0.06 -6.93
C ASP A 31 -0.85 -1.04 -6.87
N LEU A 32 -0.80 -1.88 -5.83
CA LEU A 32 0.20 -2.93 -5.70
C LEU A 32 0.11 -3.89 -6.88
N ALA A 33 -1.07 -4.44 -7.18
CA ALA A 33 -1.26 -5.35 -8.31
C ALA A 33 -0.91 -4.70 -9.66
N ALA A 34 -1.17 -3.40 -9.82
CA ALA A 34 -0.84 -2.67 -11.04
C ALA A 34 0.67 -2.44 -11.24
N THR A 35 1.44 -2.36 -10.15
CA THR A 35 2.85 -1.97 -10.17
C THR A 35 3.82 -3.10 -9.83
N LEU A 36 3.36 -4.10 -9.09
CA LEU A 36 4.08 -5.28 -8.62
C LEU A 36 3.15 -6.52 -8.74
N PRO A 37 2.84 -6.99 -9.96
CA PRO A 37 1.83 -8.03 -10.19
C PRO A 37 2.18 -9.40 -9.61
N ASP A 38 3.47 -9.65 -9.31
CA ASP A 38 3.93 -10.89 -8.67
C ASP A 38 3.75 -10.87 -7.14
N GLN A 39 3.32 -9.74 -6.56
CA GLN A 39 3.05 -9.63 -5.14
C GLN A 39 1.59 -9.95 -4.85
N GLU A 40 1.39 -10.87 -3.91
CA GLU A 40 0.07 -11.11 -3.32
C GLU A 40 -0.40 -9.88 -2.53
N PRO A 41 -1.73 -9.70 -2.36
CA PRO A 41 -2.28 -8.56 -1.63
C PRO A 41 -1.70 -8.40 -0.22
N LEU A 42 -1.44 -7.14 0.16
CA LEU A 42 -1.13 -6.78 1.53
C LEU A 42 -2.30 -7.12 2.46
N GLN A 43 -1.99 -7.31 3.73
CA GLN A 43 -2.93 -7.70 4.76
C GLN A 43 -2.78 -6.86 6.04
N LEU A 44 -3.85 -6.80 6.82
CA LEU A 44 -3.79 -6.33 8.21
C LEU A 44 -3.26 -7.46 9.10
N LEU A 45 -2.23 -7.15 9.90
CA LEU A 45 -1.61 -8.08 10.84
C LEU A 45 -1.68 -7.50 12.26
N ALA A 46 -2.41 -8.15 13.15
CA ALA A 46 -2.45 -7.79 14.57
C ALA A 46 -1.34 -8.53 15.33
N LEU A 47 -0.52 -7.77 16.04
CA LEU A 47 0.36 -8.30 17.06
C LEU A 47 -0.38 -8.33 18.40
N PRO A 48 -0.14 -9.36 19.23
CA PRO A 48 -0.68 -9.36 20.58
C PRO A 48 -0.22 -8.11 21.35
N PRO A 49 -1.05 -7.61 22.27
CA PRO A 49 -0.64 -6.51 23.13
C PRO A 49 0.51 -6.97 24.05
N TYR A 50 1.36 -6.02 24.45
CA TYR A 50 2.46 -6.31 25.36
C TYR A 50 1.95 -6.53 26.80
N ASP A 51 0.89 -5.80 27.18
CA ASP A 51 0.15 -5.95 28.43
C ASP A 51 -1.32 -6.35 28.18
N ALA A 52 -1.95 -7.08 29.10
CA ALA A 52 -3.34 -7.52 28.96
C ALA A 52 -4.37 -6.37 28.88
N ASN A 53 -3.98 -5.16 29.29
CA ASN A 53 -4.84 -3.97 29.25
C ASN A 53 -4.61 -3.08 28.01
N GLU A 54 -3.67 -3.46 27.14
CA GLU A 54 -3.39 -2.71 25.91
C GLU A 54 -4.18 -3.28 24.72
N PRO A 55 -4.58 -2.44 23.75
CA PRO A 55 -5.18 -2.92 22.51
C PRO A 55 -4.15 -3.67 21.65
N GLU A 56 -4.63 -4.52 20.75
CA GLU A 56 -3.78 -5.12 19.71
C GLU A 56 -3.18 -4.03 18.81
N ASN A 57 -1.93 -4.23 18.42
CA ASN A 57 -1.25 -3.34 17.48
C ASN A 57 -1.41 -3.89 16.06
N VAL A 58 -2.13 -3.17 15.21
CA VAL A 58 -2.40 -3.59 13.83
C VAL A 58 -1.40 -2.94 12.88
N HIS A 59 -0.78 -3.73 12.01
CA HIS A 59 0.17 -3.30 10.99
C HIS A 59 -0.32 -3.64 9.59
N ILE A 60 0.24 -3.00 8.57
CA ILE A 60 0.18 -3.46 7.19
C ILE A 60 1.33 -4.43 6.97
N ALA A 61 1.04 -5.61 6.43
CA ALA A 61 2.03 -6.66 6.19
C ALA A 61 1.95 -7.16 4.74
N LEU A 62 3.07 -7.69 4.24
CA LEU A 62 3.10 -8.57 3.08
C LEU A 62 2.28 -9.85 3.36
N ALA A 63 1.88 -10.56 2.30
CA ALA A 63 1.07 -11.78 2.42
C ALA A 63 1.76 -12.91 3.22
N ASN A 64 3.09 -12.93 3.27
CA ASN A 64 3.88 -13.86 4.09
C ASN A 64 3.92 -13.48 5.58
N GLY A 65 3.34 -12.34 5.95
CA GLY A 65 3.27 -11.85 7.33
C GLY A 65 4.45 -10.97 7.74
N GLU A 66 5.36 -10.61 6.84
CA GLU A 66 6.41 -9.62 7.12
C GLU A 66 5.87 -8.20 7.04
N TRP A 67 6.29 -7.32 7.96
CA TRP A 67 5.90 -5.92 8.01
C TRP A 67 7.09 -5.03 8.36
N HIS A 68 6.94 -3.73 8.15
CA HIS A 68 7.84 -2.71 8.67
C HIS A 68 7.04 -1.51 9.17
N GLY A 69 7.63 -0.70 10.06
CA GLY A 69 7.06 0.57 10.49
C GLY A 69 6.17 0.46 11.71
N ASN A 70 5.47 1.56 11.99
CA ASN A 70 4.59 1.68 13.16
C ASN A 70 3.27 0.94 12.96
N HIS A 71 2.55 0.71 14.06
CA HIS A 71 1.17 0.24 14.00
C HIS A 71 0.24 1.38 13.55
N LEU A 72 -0.91 1.01 13.01
CA LEU A 72 -1.99 1.94 12.68
C LEU A 72 -2.62 2.45 13.97
N TYR A 73 -2.67 3.77 14.13
CA TYR A 73 -3.32 4.40 15.28
C TYR A 73 -4.82 4.15 15.25
N PRO A 74 -5.45 3.57 16.28
CA PRO A 74 -6.87 3.23 16.28
C PRO A 74 -7.80 4.39 15.90
N GLU A 75 -7.46 5.62 16.29
CA GLU A 75 -8.23 6.84 16.02
C GLU A 75 -8.31 7.17 14.53
N SER A 76 -7.36 6.68 13.73
CA SER A 76 -7.41 6.82 12.27
C SER A 76 -8.55 6.02 11.63
N ALA A 77 -9.12 5.04 12.35
CA ALA A 77 -10.19 4.19 11.84
C ALA A 77 -11.58 4.86 11.82
N ASP A 78 -11.69 6.11 12.30
CA ASP A 78 -12.94 6.85 12.40
C ASP A 78 -13.16 7.84 11.23
N ASP A 79 -12.09 8.22 10.52
CA ASP A 79 -12.15 9.15 9.38
C ASP A 79 -11.60 8.49 8.09
N PRO A 80 -12.36 8.46 6.98
CA PRO A 80 -11.92 7.79 5.76
C PRO A 80 -10.65 8.36 5.12
N ALA A 81 -10.43 9.67 5.20
CA ALA A 81 -9.25 10.31 4.62
C ALA A 81 -8.01 10.05 5.49
N VAL A 82 -8.16 10.11 6.82
CA VAL A 82 -7.09 9.78 7.77
C VAL A 82 -6.73 8.29 7.66
N ALA A 83 -7.73 7.40 7.61
CA ALA A 83 -7.53 5.96 7.42
C ALA A 83 -6.73 5.68 6.14
N LEU A 84 -7.10 6.31 5.03
CA LEU A 84 -6.39 6.13 3.75
C LEU A 84 -4.95 6.64 3.83
N ALA A 85 -4.70 7.80 4.42
CA ALA A 85 -3.37 8.36 4.56
C ALA A 85 -2.45 7.47 5.40
N VAL A 86 -2.92 7.04 6.58
CA VAL A 86 -2.15 6.19 7.50
C VAL A 86 -1.88 4.81 6.90
N VAL A 87 -2.87 4.20 6.24
CA VAL A 87 -2.69 2.91 5.56
C VAL A 87 -1.74 3.04 4.37
N ALA A 88 -1.82 4.12 3.58
CA ALA A 88 -0.93 4.33 2.44
C ALA A 88 0.53 4.49 2.87
N ASP A 89 0.78 5.24 3.94
CA ASP A 89 2.11 5.43 4.52
C ASP A 89 2.69 4.10 5.04
N ALA A 90 1.93 3.39 5.88
CA ALA A 90 2.34 2.09 6.41
C ALA A 90 2.56 1.01 5.32
N ALA A 91 1.72 1.00 4.28
CA ALA A 91 1.89 0.13 3.13
C ALA A 91 3.18 0.46 2.36
N GLN A 92 3.45 1.75 2.14
CA GLN A 92 4.66 2.21 1.46
C GLN A 92 5.93 1.82 2.23
N GLU A 93 5.97 2.05 3.54
CA GLU A 93 7.11 1.64 4.36
C GLU A 93 7.31 0.13 4.32
N THR A 94 6.23 -0.64 4.49
CA THR A 94 6.30 -2.11 4.47
C THR A 94 6.82 -2.63 3.14
N VAL A 95 6.25 -2.21 2.02
CA VAL A 95 6.70 -2.67 0.69
C VAL A 95 8.14 -2.24 0.45
N THR A 96 8.48 -0.99 0.78
CA THR A 96 9.82 -0.46 0.53
C THR A 96 10.90 -1.22 1.30
N GLU A 97 10.67 -1.43 2.59
CA GLU A 97 11.66 -1.99 3.51
C GLU A 97 11.68 -3.53 3.49
N ARG A 98 10.59 -4.19 3.10
CA ARG A 98 10.55 -5.66 3.00
C ARG A 98 11.00 -6.15 1.63
N LEU A 99 10.66 -5.44 0.56
CA LEU A 99 11.06 -5.81 -0.80
C LEU A 99 12.35 -5.12 -1.26
N TRP A 100 12.94 -4.23 -0.44
CA TRP A 100 14.16 -3.49 -0.75
C TRP A 100 14.08 -2.72 -2.09
N GLN A 101 12.91 -2.18 -2.40
CA GLN A 101 12.66 -1.40 -3.61
C GLN A 101 11.70 -0.25 -3.31
N ALA A 102 11.94 0.94 -3.87
CA ALA A 102 10.99 2.03 -3.71
C ALA A 102 9.63 1.68 -4.33
N TRP A 103 8.54 2.00 -3.63
CA TRP A 103 7.19 1.73 -4.12
C TRP A 103 6.17 2.80 -3.69
N PRO A 104 5.22 3.17 -4.57
CA PRO A 104 5.19 2.85 -6.00
C PRO A 104 6.18 3.70 -6.80
N LEU A 105 6.69 3.16 -7.91
CA LEU A 105 7.59 3.91 -8.80
C LEU A 105 6.80 4.77 -9.78
N CYS A 106 7.27 6.01 -9.97
CA CYS A 106 6.82 6.87 -11.05
C CYS A 106 7.29 6.30 -12.39
N ALA A 107 6.36 5.97 -13.29
CA ALA A 107 6.70 5.44 -14.62
C ALA A 107 7.50 6.41 -15.50
N GLU A 108 7.41 7.72 -15.25
CA GLU A 108 8.13 8.74 -16.04
C GLU A 108 9.56 8.93 -15.53
N HIS A 109 9.75 8.94 -14.21
CA HIS A 109 11.03 9.30 -13.61
C HIS A 109 11.81 8.12 -13.03
N GLY A 110 11.16 6.98 -12.75
CA GLY A 110 11.75 5.85 -12.03
C GLY A 110 12.05 6.13 -10.56
N LEU A 111 11.41 7.16 -9.98
CA LEU A 111 11.56 7.56 -8.58
C LEU A 111 10.39 7.03 -7.75
N GLY A 112 10.63 6.74 -6.47
CA GLY A 112 9.55 6.48 -5.51
C GLY A 112 8.59 7.67 -5.44
N MET A 113 7.30 7.40 -5.55
CA MET A 113 6.24 8.36 -5.32
C MET A 113 5.82 8.30 -3.86
N HIS A 114 5.36 9.40 -3.28
CA HIS A 114 4.85 9.45 -1.92
C HIS A 114 3.36 9.81 -1.90
N PRO A 115 2.58 9.30 -0.93
CA PRO A 115 1.21 9.73 -0.77
C PRO A 115 1.20 11.20 -0.33
N ARG A 116 0.40 12.02 -1.01
CA ARG A 116 0.27 13.45 -0.72
C ARG A 116 -1.15 13.91 -0.98
N ASP A 117 -1.65 14.80 -0.12
CA ASP A 117 -2.90 15.51 -0.43
C ASP A 117 -2.70 16.40 -1.65
N ALA A 118 -3.59 16.23 -2.64
CA ALA A 118 -3.71 17.07 -3.81
C ALA A 118 -5.18 17.45 -3.97
N ASP A 119 -5.50 18.71 -3.66
CA ASP A 119 -6.86 19.27 -3.75
C ASP A 119 -7.92 18.46 -2.99
N GLY A 120 -7.57 17.97 -1.79
CA GLY A 120 -8.48 17.18 -0.94
C GLY A 120 -8.59 15.70 -1.33
N GLN A 121 -7.74 15.22 -2.25
CA GLN A 121 -7.63 13.82 -2.61
C GLN A 121 -6.21 13.30 -2.39
N LEU A 122 -6.07 12.22 -1.62
CA LEU A 122 -4.80 11.56 -1.44
C LEU A 122 -4.33 10.93 -2.76
N SER A 123 -3.14 11.32 -3.20
CA SER A 123 -2.60 10.98 -4.51
C SER A 123 -1.13 10.59 -4.44
N TRP A 124 -0.68 9.77 -5.37
CA TRP A 124 0.73 9.47 -5.58
C TRP A 124 1.42 10.65 -6.24
N TRP A 125 2.36 11.24 -5.51
CA TRP A 125 3.12 12.40 -5.96
C TRP A 125 4.59 12.03 -6.19
N CYS A 126 5.12 12.43 -7.33
CA CYS A 126 6.54 12.31 -7.66
C CYS A 126 7.23 13.66 -7.50
N ALA A 127 8.39 13.68 -6.85
CA ALA A 127 9.21 14.88 -6.71
C ALA A 127 9.84 15.39 -8.02
N GLY A 128 9.89 14.53 -9.05
CA GLY A 128 10.61 14.80 -10.28
C GLY A 128 12.12 14.85 -10.11
N GLU A 129 12.80 15.22 -11.20
CA GLU A 129 14.25 15.44 -11.20
C GLU A 129 14.52 16.71 -12.01
N ARG A 130 14.73 17.83 -11.30
CA ARG A 130 14.90 19.18 -11.88
C ARG A 130 15.98 19.25 -12.96
N SER A 131 16.99 18.38 -12.89
CA SER A 131 18.16 18.41 -13.77
C SER A 131 18.03 17.52 -15.01
N ARG A 132 17.19 16.48 -15.01
CA ARG A 132 17.23 15.45 -16.08
C ARG A 132 15.90 14.86 -16.51
N ARG A 133 14.87 14.85 -15.68
CA ARG A 133 13.66 14.06 -15.97
C ARG A 133 12.34 14.84 -15.88
N GLY A 134 12.31 16.03 -15.29
CA GLY A 134 11.13 16.91 -15.32
C GLY A 134 10.72 17.44 -13.93
N PRO A 135 9.68 18.29 -13.88
CA PRO A 135 9.16 18.84 -12.62
C PRO A 135 8.43 17.78 -11.79
N ALA A 136 8.17 18.12 -10.52
CA ALA A 136 7.28 17.34 -9.68
C ALA A 136 5.87 17.27 -10.27
N HIS A 137 5.18 16.14 -10.09
CA HIS A 137 3.82 15.95 -10.57
C HIS A 137 3.01 14.99 -9.69
N VAL A 138 1.69 15.13 -9.74
CA VAL A 138 0.77 14.10 -9.27
C VAL A 138 0.59 13.07 -10.37
N ARG A 139 0.70 11.78 -10.04
CA ARG A 139 0.59 10.69 -11.01
C ARG A 139 -0.83 10.17 -11.13
N ALA A 140 -1.46 9.85 -10.00
CA ALA A 140 -2.85 9.44 -9.90
C ALA A 140 -3.31 9.51 -8.42
N ALA A 141 -4.63 9.47 -8.20
CA ALA A 141 -5.18 9.18 -6.88
C ALA A 141 -4.71 7.82 -6.36
N VAL A 142 -4.65 7.66 -5.04
CA VAL A 142 -4.39 6.35 -4.43
C VAL A 142 -5.53 5.38 -4.78
N GLY A 143 -5.18 4.21 -5.30
CA GLY A 143 -6.06 3.16 -5.80
C GLY A 143 -6.45 3.29 -7.27
N ALA A 144 -5.77 4.14 -8.03
CA ALA A 144 -6.05 4.41 -9.45
C ALA A 144 -4.82 4.29 -10.36
N LEU A 145 -3.70 3.70 -9.92
CA LEU A 145 -2.52 3.51 -10.78
C LEU A 145 -2.78 2.54 -11.94
N ASP A 146 -3.72 1.60 -11.78
CA ASP A 146 -4.16 0.68 -12.83
C ASP A 146 -4.76 1.40 -14.04
N THR A 147 -5.41 2.55 -13.83
CA THR A 147 -5.98 3.38 -14.91
C THR A 147 -4.92 3.96 -15.86
N LEU A 148 -3.66 4.01 -15.42
CA LEU A 148 -2.54 4.51 -16.21
C LEU A 148 -1.88 3.42 -17.05
N VAL A 149 -2.10 2.15 -16.70
CA VAL A 149 -1.60 1.00 -17.45
C VAL A 149 -2.46 0.86 -18.70
N ARG A 150 -1.95 1.30 -19.86
CA ARG A 150 -2.66 1.12 -21.14
C ARG A 150 -2.93 -0.38 -21.35
N PRO A 151 -4.11 -0.77 -21.85
CA PRO A 151 -4.34 -2.16 -22.26
C PRO A 151 -3.29 -2.53 -23.32
N HIS A 152 -2.60 -3.65 -23.08
CA HIS A 152 -1.70 -4.27 -24.04
C HIS A 152 -2.48 -4.46 -25.35
N ARG A 153 -2.16 -3.69 -26.39
CA ARG A 153 -2.82 -3.82 -27.69
C ARG A 153 -2.24 -5.09 -28.34
N PRO A 154 -3.01 -6.17 -28.54
CA PRO A 154 -2.50 -7.31 -29.28
C PRO A 154 -2.14 -6.83 -30.68
N ASN A 155 -0.93 -7.20 -31.11
CA ASN A 155 -0.38 -6.90 -32.41
C ASN A 155 -1.38 -7.39 -33.47
N ARG A 156 -1.96 -6.49 -34.26
CA ARG A 156 -2.74 -6.88 -35.45
C ARG A 156 -1.73 -7.44 -36.43
N GLU A 157 -1.59 -8.76 -36.48
CA GLU A 157 -0.97 -9.42 -37.61
C GLU A 157 -1.73 -9.00 -38.86
N ASN A 158 -1.03 -8.30 -39.75
CA ASN A 158 -1.49 -7.96 -41.08
C ASN A 158 -1.76 -9.26 -41.84
N SER A 159 -3.02 -9.67 -41.94
CA SER A 159 -3.47 -10.57 -43.00
C SER A 159 -3.42 -9.79 -44.32
N ARG A 160 -2.26 -9.82 -44.98
CA ARG A 160 -2.15 -9.61 -46.43
C ARG A 160 -1.79 -10.95 -47.07
N ALA A 161 -2.37 -11.17 -48.26
CA ALA A 161 -2.23 -12.33 -49.17
C ALA A 161 -3.13 -13.53 -48.81
N SER A 162 -3.93 -14.10 -49.71
CA SER A 162 -4.13 -13.93 -51.15
C SER A 162 -5.52 -14.41 -51.55
#